data_AF-A0A0C4DI32-F1
#
_entry.id   AF-A0A0C4DI32-F1
#
_cell.length_a   1.000
_cell.length_b   1.000
_cell.length_c   1.000
_cell.angle_alpha   90.00
_cell.angle_beta   90.00
_cell.angle_gamma   90.00
#
_symmetry.space_group_name_H-M   'P 1'
#
loop_
_entity.id
_entity.type
_entity.pdbx_description
1 polymer ?
#
loop_
_entity_poly.entity_id
_entity_poly.type
_entity_poly.pdbx_seq_one_letter_code
_entity_poly.pdbx_strand_id
1 'polypeptide(L)'
;MSMTWVCSIAGLPVEDADSSVGQLQGRGNPYCVFPGRRTSSTSFTTSFSTEPLGYARMLHRDPPYERAGNSGLNHRIYERSRVGGLRTVIDVAPPDGHQAIANYEIEVRRIPVATPNAAGDCFHTARLSTGSRGPATISWDADASYTYYLTISED
;
A
#
# COMPACT_ATOMS: atom_id res chain seq x y z
N MET A 1 -58.40 -17.45 13.97
CA MET A 1 -57.75 -16.28 14.59
C MET A 1 -56.28 -16.64 14.75
N SER A 2 -55.41 -16.09 13.90
CA SER A 2 -53.99 -16.42 13.87
C SER A 2 -53.21 -15.21 14.39
N MET A 3 -52.39 -15.41 15.42
CA MET A 3 -51.68 -14.37 16.15
C MET A 3 -50.23 -14.37 15.67
N THR A 4 -49.90 -13.50 14.72
CA THR A 4 -48.53 -13.30 14.23
C THR A 4 -47.74 -12.47 15.23
N TRP A 5 -46.70 -13.06 15.81
CA TRP A 5 -45.72 -12.36 16.64
C TRP A 5 -44.81 -11.51 15.75
N VAL A 6 -44.81 -10.20 15.99
CA VAL A 6 -43.85 -9.26 15.38
C VAL A 6 -42.74 -9.01 16.40
N CYS A 7 -41.59 -9.66 16.22
CA CYS A 7 -40.37 -9.30 16.93
C CYS A 7 -39.86 -7.96 16.38
N SER A 8 -40.16 -6.87 17.07
CA SER A 8 -39.53 -5.57 16.82
C SER A 8 -38.19 -5.53 17.53
N ILE A 9 -37.10 -5.84 16.82
CA ILE A 9 -35.75 -5.55 17.31
C ILE A 9 -35.53 -4.07 17.07
N ALA A 10 -35.55 -3.29 18.15
CA ALA A 10 -35.10 -1.90 18.14
C ALA A 10 -33.64 -1.89 17.67
N GLY A 11 -33.40 -1.32 16.49
CA GLY A 11 -32.07 -1.10 15.95
C GLY A 11 -31.33 -0.12 16.84
N LEU A 12 -30.49 -0.64 17.72
CA LEU A 12 -29.39 0.13 18.30
C LEU A 12 -28.52 0.64 17.14
N PRO A 13 -28.07 1.90 17.16
CA PRO A 13 -27.10 2.35 16.18
C PRO A 13 -25.88 1.45 16.31
N VAL A 14 -25.57 0.71 15.24
CA VAL A 14 -24.28 0.07 15.09
C VAL A 14 -23.30 1.23 14.97
N GLU A 15 -22.78 1.69 16.11
CA GLU A 15 -21.57 2.50 16.12
C GLU A 15 -20.52 1.73 15.33
N ASP A 16 -19.94 2.42 14.34
CA ASP A 16 -18.95 1.96 13.38
C ASP A 16 -17.72 1.30 14.05
N ALA A 17 -17.90 0.09 14.55
CA ALA A 17 -16.83 -0.78 15.02
C ALA A 17 -16.26 -1.57 13.84
N ASP A 18 -15.69 -0.86 12.85
CA ASP A 18 -14.70 -1.43 11.91
C ASP A 18 -13.91 -0.34 11.14
N SER A 19 -13.69 0.82 11.75
CA SER A 19 -12.78 1.84 11.21
C SER A 19 -11.32 1.67 11.62
N SER A 20 -10.88 0.44 11.95
CA SER A 20 -9.45 0.13 12.04
C SER A 20 -8.91 -0.34 10.68
N VAL A 21 -9.26 0.38 9.60
CA VAL A 21 -8.40 0.44 8.43
C VAL A 21 -7.12 1.10 8.92
N GLY A 22 -6.02 0.33 8.98
CA GLY A 22 -4.71 0.74 9.50
C GLY A 22 -4.45 2.21 9.21
N GLN A 23 -4.74 3.04 10.22
CA GLN A 23 -4.76 4.48 10.07
C GLN A 23 -3.31 4.86 9.79
N LEU A 24 -3.04 5.39 8.60
CA LEU A 24 -1.77 5.97 8.23
C LEU A 24 -1.41 6.98 9.33
N GLN A 25 -0.55 6.58 10.26
CA GLN A 25 0.03 7.52 11.20
C GLN A 25 0.98 8.37 10.36
N GLY A 26 0.49 9.54 9.94
CA GLY A 26 1.30 10.55 9.27
C GLY A 26 2.43 11.00 10.19
N ARG A 27 3.57 10.29 10.11
CA ARG A 27 4.79 10.64 10.82
C ARG A 27 5.51 11.72 10.03
N GLY A 28 5.33 12.99 10.39
CA GLY A 28 6.18 14.10 9.93
C GLY A 28 6.61 14.04 8.46
N ASN A 29 7.85 14.41 8.17
CA ASN A 29 8.45 14.07 6.87
C ASN A 29 8.69 12.55 6.80
N PRO A 30 8.39 11.91 5.66
CA PRO A 30 8.69 10.50 5.45
C PRO A 30 10.20 10.26 5.66
N TYR A 31 10.51 9.24 6.45
CA TYR A 31 11.88 8.86 6.78
C TYR A 31 12.17 7.47 6.23
N CYS A 32 13.14 7.38 5.32
CA CYS A 32 13.55 6.12 4.71
C CYS A 32 14.88 5.69 5.30
N VAL A 33 14.92 4.49 5.86
CA VAL A 33 16.12 3.84 6.36
C VAL A 33 16.98 3.35 5.19
N PHE A 34 16.36 3.00 4.07
CA PHE A 34 17.03 2.57 2.85
C PHE A 34 17.19 3.75 1.87
N PRO A 35 18.30 3.82 1.11
CA PRO A 35 19.43 2.89 1.04
C PRO A 35 20.54 3.16 2.09
N GLY A 36 20.28 3.98 3.11
CA GLY A 36 21.26 4.28 4.17
C GLY A 36 21.72 3.04 4.94
N ARG A 37 20.83 2.06 5.12
CA ARG A 37 21.17 0.70 5.53
C ARG A 37 21.12 -0.26 4.33
N ARG A 38 21.84 -1.37 4.44
CA ARG A 38 21.73 -2.47 3.45
C ARG A 38 20.50 -3.31 3.73
N THR A 39 19.83 -3.73 2.67
CA THR A 39 18.73 -4.69 2.71
C THR A 39 19.23 -6.08 3.11
N SER A 40 18.35 -6.88 3.72
CA SER A 40 18.62 -8.28 4.09
C SER A 40 18.38 -9.21 2.89
N SER A 41 18.61 -10.51 3.09
CA SER A 41 18.28 -11.56 2.09
C SER A 41 16.77 -11.79 1.92
N THR A 42 15.96 -11.37 2.88
CA THR A 42 14.49 -11.48 2.86
C THR A 42 13.82 -10.17 2.44
N SER A 43 14.55 -9.06 2.36
CA SER A 43 14.01 -7.83 1.80
C SER A 43 13.64 -7.99 0.31
N PHE A 44 12.61 -7.27 -0.11
CA PHE A 44 12.23 -7.14 -1.51
C PHE A 44 12.43 -5.71 -1.98
N THR A 45 13.07 -5.54 -3.13
CA THR A 45 13.26 -4.25 -3.77
C THR A 45 12.85 -4.31 -5.22
N THR A 46 12.08 -3.33 -5.68
CA THR A 46 11.73 -3.18 -7.09
C THR A 46 11.67 -1.71 -7.47
N SER A 47 11.85 -1.42 -8.75
CA SER A 47 11.68 -0.08 -9.30
C SER A 47 10.65 -0.09 -10.43
N PHE A 48 9.85 0.95 -10.51
CA PHE A 48 8.84 1.09 -11.56
C PHE A 48 8.71 2.55 -11.99
N SER A 49 8.28 2.74 -13.23
CA SER A 49 7.92 4.04 -13.77
C SER A 49 6.41 4.10 -13.94
N THR A 50 5.88 5.31 -13.96
CA THR A 50 4.48 5.57 -14.35
C THR A 50 4.47 6.04 -15.79
N GLU A 51 3.64 5.43 -16.64
CA GLU A 51 3.51 5.88 -18.02
C GLU A 51 2.92 7.30 -18.10
N PRO A 52 3.16 8.05 -19.19
CA PRO A 52 2.46 9.30 -19.42
C PRO A 52 0.94 9.14 -19.26
N LEU A 53 0.28 10.08 -18.58
CA LEU A 53 -1.16 10.00 -18.29
C LEU A 53 -2.05 9.94 -19.54
N GLY A 54 -1.54 10.36 -20.70
CA GLY A 54 -2.22 10.26 -21.99
C GLY A 54 -2.26 8.85 -22.58
N TYR A 55 -1.51 7.89 -22.04
CA TYR A 55 -1.55 6.50 -22.49
C TYR A 55 -2.72 5.76 -21.83
N ALA A 56 -3.52 5.09 -22.67
CA ALA A 56 -4.70 4.38 -22.24
C ALA A 56 -4.36 3.17 -21.37
N ARG A 57 -5.13 2.98 -20.31
CA ARG A 57 -4.94 1.91 -19.32
C ARG A 57 -6.27 1.27 -18.98
N MET A 58 -6.26 -0.05 -18.77
CA MET A 58 -7.41 -0.75 -18.22
C MET A 58 -7.28 -0.80 -16.70
N LEU A 59 -8.13 -0.05 -16.02
CA LEU A 59 -8.15 -0.01 -14.56
C LEU A 59 -9.02 -1.15 -14.03
N HIS A 60 -8.49 -1.89 -13.06
CA HIS A 60 -9.23 -2.94 -12.37
C HIS A 60 -9.42 -2.56 -10.90
N ARG A 61 -10.56 -2.93 -10.32
CA ARG A 61 -10.86 -2.60 -8.91
C ARG A 61 -9.99 -3.40 -7.94
N ASP A 62 -9.64 -4.62 -8.32
CA ASP A 62 -8.88 -5.56 -7.49
C ASP A 62 -7.79 -6.29 -8.29
N PRO A 63 -6.73 -5.57 -8.72
CA PRO A 63 -5.66 -6.20 -9.50
C PRO A 63 -4.98 -7.33 -8.73
N PRO A 64 -4.43 -8.34 -9.43
CA PRO A 64 -3.82 -9.50 -8.79
C PRO A 64 -2.62 -9.11 -7.93
N TYR A 65 -2.44 -9.85 -6.84
CA TYR A 65 -1.25 -9.79 -6.00
C TYR A 65 -0.14 -10.66 -6.58
N GLU A 66 1.10 -10.20 -6.45
CA GLU A 66 2.31 -10.93 -6.82
C GLU A 66 3.22 -11.12 -5.60
N ARG A 67 3.95 -12.24 -5.56
CA ARG A 67 4.88 -12.51 -4.45
C ARG A 67 6.00 -11.47 -4.43
N ALA A 68 6.20 -10.81 -3.29
CA ALA A 68 7.27 -9.82 -3.09
C ALA A 68 8.61 -10.52 -2.80
N GLY A 69 9.18 -11.19 -3.82
CA GLY A 69 10.46 -11.89 -3.72
C GLY A 69 10.49 -12.96 -2.62
N ASN A 70 11.45 -12.85 -1.70
CA ASN A 70 11.66 -13.77 -0.58
C ASN A 70 11.13 -13.25 0.76
N SER A 71 10.38 -12.14 0.76
CA SER A 71 9.90 -11.49 1.99
C SER A 71 8.80 -12.27 2.73
N GLY A 72 8.24 -13.29 2.08
CA GLY A 72 7.06 -14.00 2.60
C GLY A 72 5.75 -13.20 2.48
N LEU A 73 5.79 -12.02 1.86
CA LEU A 73 4.64 -11.16 1.60
C LEU A 73 4.26 -11.14 0.12
N ASN A 74 3.04 -10.67 -0.15
CA ASN A 74 2.58 -10.33 -1.48
C ASN A 74 2.45 -8.81 -1.62
N HIS A 75 2.63 -8.32 -2.85
CA HIS A 75 2.47 -6.92 -3.20
C HIS A 75 1.73 -6.76 -4.51
N ARG A 76 1.14 -5.59 -4.73
CA ARG A 76 0.66 -5.16 -6.03
C ARG A 76 0.88 -3.67 -6.19
N ILE A 77 1.19 -3.27 -7.42
CA ILE A 77 1.41 -1.88 -7.81
C ILE A 77 0.47 -1.63 -8.98
N TYR A 78 -0.44 -0.68 -8.81
CA TYR A 78 -1.49 -0.44 -9.78
C TYR A 78 -1.97 0.99 -9.76
N GLU A 79 -2.83 1.33 -10.71
CA GLU A 79 -3.46 2.64 -10.77
C GLU A 79 -4.96 2.55 -10.53
N ARG A 80 -5.52 3.57 -9.88
CA ARG A 80 -6.95 3.72 -9.66
C ARG A 80 -7.41 5.09 -10.11
N SER A 81 -8.57 5.14 -10.75
CA SER A 81 -9.20 6.41 -11.14
C SER A 81 -9.64 7.20 -9.90
N ARG A 82 -9.42 8.52 -9.94
CA ARG A 82 -9.90 9.50 -8.97
C ARG A 82 -10.50 10.68 -9.72
N VAL A 83 -11.40 11.41 -9.08
CA VAL A 83 -11.83 12.72 -9.56
C VAL A 83 -10.58 13.60 -9.75
N GLY A 84 -10.30 13.99 -10.99
CA GLY A 84 -9.16 14.85 -11.34
C GLY A 84 -7.86 14.13 -11.74
N GLY A 85 -7.83 12.79 -11.82
CA GLY A 85 -6.63 12.10 -12.33
C GLY A 85 -6.54 10.61 -12.03
N LEU A 86 -5.33 10.08 -12.15
CA LEU A 86 -4.97 8.71 -11.78
C LEU A 86 -4.18 8.74 -10.48
N ARG A 87 -4.42 7.74 -9.63
CA ARG A 87 -3.69 7.53 -8.38
C ARG A 87 -2.90 6.24 -8.49
N THR A 88 -1.59 6.31 -8.27
CA THR A 88 -0.75 5.12 -8.11
C THR A 88 -0.95 4.57 -6.70
N VAL A 89 -1.12 3.26 -6.59
CA VAL A 89 -1.41 2.54 -5.35
C VAL A 89 -0.46 1.36 -5.23
N ILE A 90 0.10 1.20 -4.04
CA ILE A 90 0.87 0.03 -3.63
C ILE A 90 0.16 -0.59 -2.43
N ASP A 91 -0.18 -1.86 -2.54
CA ASP A 91 -0.66 -2.67 -1.42
C ASP A 91 0.35 -3.76 -1.11
N VAL A 92 0.62 -3.98 0.19
CA VAL A 92 1.44 -5.08 0.69
C VAL A 92 0.66 -5.84 1.75
N ALA A 93 0.53 -7.16 1.59
CA ALA A 93 -0.25 -8.00 2.50
C ALA A 93 0.40 -9.38 2.69
N PRO A 94 0.16 -10.05 3.83
CA PRO A 94 0.48 -11.47 3.98
C PRO A 94 -0.33 -12.33 2.98
N PRO A 95 0.19 -13.49 2.58
CA PRO A 95 -0.52 -14.41 1.69
C PRO A 95 -1.72 -15.07 2.38
N ASP A 96 -2.70 -15.50 1.58
CA ASP A 96 -3.79 -16.41 1.96
C ASP A 96 -4.63 -16.00 3.19
N GLY A 97 -4.72 -14.69 3.46
CA GLY A 97 -5.46 -14.16 4.61
C GLY A 97 -4.77 -14.37 5.96
N HIS A 98 -3.50 -14.79 5.95
CA HIS A 98 -2.69 -14.93 7.15
C HIS A 98 -2.42 -13.57 7.81
N GLN A 99 -1.99 -13.61 9.06
CA GLN A 99 -1.49 -12.44 9.76
C GLN A 99 0.01 -12.29 9.52
N ALA A 100 0.50 -11.05 9.52
CA ALA A 100 1.92 -10.76 9.50
C ALA A 100 2.58 -11.35 10.75
N ILE A 101 3.64 -12.14 10.57
CA ILE A 101 4.37 -12.79 11.66
C ILE A 101 5.44 -11.88 12.29
N ALA A 102 5.80 -10.80 11.60
CA ALA A 102 6.79 -9.81 12.01
C ALA A 102 6.32 -8.40 11.62
N ASN A 103 7.06 -7.39 12.09
CA ASN A 103 6.88 -6.02 11.63
C ASN A 103 7.69 -5.81 10.36
N TYR A 104 7.08 -5.16 9.37
CA TYR A 104 7.73 -4.81 8.12
C TYR A 104 7.66 -3.31 7.89
N GLU A 105 8.80 -2.76 7.47
CA GLU A 105 8.94 -1.41 6.92
C GLU A 105 8.75 -1.46 5.40
N ILE A 106 7.93 -0.55 4.89
CA ILE A 106 7.63 -0.40 3.46
C ILE A 106 7.97 1.03 3.08
N GLU A 107 8.95 1.20 2.22
CA GLU A 107 9.47 2.51 1.82
C GLU A 107 9.35 2.70 0.32
N VAL A 108 8.89 3.88 -0.08
CA VAL A 108 8.88 4.33 -1.47
C VAL A 108 9.75 5.57 -1.58
N ARG A 109 10.78 5.46 -2.41
CA ARG A 109 11.58 6.61 -2.84
C ARG A 109 11.21 7.00 -4.26
N ARG A 110 11.40 8.27 -4.62
CA ARG A 110 11.21 8.75 -6.00
C ARG A 110 12.44 9.51 -6.48
N ILE A 111 12.81 9.33 -7.73
CA ILE A 111 13.97 9.99 -8.37
C ILE A 111 13.52 10.62 -9.69
N PRO A 112 13.77 11.92 -9.93
CA PRO A 112 13.44 12.55 -11.20
C PRO A 112 14.09 11.84 -12.40
N VAL A 113 13.30 11.48 -13.42
CA VAL A 113 13.77 10.69 -14.57
C VAL A 113 14.83 11.41 -15.41
N ALA A 114 14.75 12.74 -15.50
CA ALA A 114 15.65 13.56 -16.31
C ALA A 114 16.93 14.00 -15.58
N THR A 115 17.15 13.53 -14.34
CA THR A 115 18.28 13.98 -13.51
C THR A 115 19.10 12.79 -13.01
N PRO A 116 20.09 12.30 -13.79
CA PRO A 116 20.87 11.11 -13.45
C PRO A 116 21.61 11.18 -12.10
N ASN A 117 21.94 12.39 -11.65
CA ASN A 117 22.67 12.64 -10.40
C ASN A 117 21.76 13.03 -9.22
N ALA A 118 20.42 12.92 -9.38
CA ALA A 118 19.52 13.25 -8.29
C ALA A 118 19.65 12.24 -7.14
N ALA A 119 19.78 12.76 -5.91
CA ALA A 119 19.89 11.92 -4.72
C ALA A 119 18.64 11.06 -4.47
N GLY A 120 17.46 11.54 -4.91
CA GLY A 120 16.17 10.88 -4.72
C GLY A 120 15.57 11.15 -3.35
N ASP A 121 14.26 11.35 -3.30
CA ASP A 121 13.54 11.69 -2.09
C ASP A 121 12.93 10.44 -1.44
N CYS A 122 12.96 10.38 -0.11
CA CYS A 122 12.01 9.53 0.60
C CYS A 122 10.61 10.11 0.41
N PHE A 123 9.71 9.36 -0.22
CA PHE A 123 8.43 9.90 -0.66
C PHE A 123 7.29 9.46 0.24
N HIS A 124 7.17 8.16 0.49
CA HIS A 124 6.15 7.61 1.37
C HIS A 124 6.68 6.39 2.12
N THR A 125 6.15 6.16 3.30
CA THR A 125 6.41 4.94 4.08
C THR A 125 5.11 4.39 4.64
N ALA A 126 5.10 3.09 4.93
CA ALA A 126 4.03 2.40 5.61
C ALA A 126 4.58 1.25 6.45
N ARG A 127 3.80 0.80 7.43
CA ARG A 127 4.13 -0.36 8.25
C ARG A 127 3.11 -1.46 8.09
N LEU A 128 3.58 -2.69 8.00
CA LEU A 128 2.76 -3.89 8.21
C LEU A 128 3.16 -4.46 9.57
N SER A 129 2.31 -4.29 10.58
CA SER A 129 2.64 -4.69 11.97
C SER A 129 2.32 -6.15 12.23
N THR A 130 3.05 -6.79 13.13
CA THR A 130 2.78 -8.17 13.58
C THR A 130 1.31 -8.32 14.00
N GLY A 131 0.65 -9.39 13.55
CA GLY A 131 -0.76 -9.66 13.81
C GLY A 131 -1.74 -8.97 12.85
N SER A 132 -1.30 -7.99 12.06
CA SER A 132 -2.15 -7.34 11.06
C SER A 132 -2.38 -8.22 9.84
N ARG A 133 -3.56 -8.11 9.20
CA ARG A 133 -3.91 -8.84 7.97
C ARG A 133 -3.62 -8.06 6.68
N GLY A 134 -3.19 -6.80 6.81
CA GLY A 134 -3.01 -5.91 5.67
C GLY A 134 -4.33 -5.53 4.96
N PRO A 135 -4.24 -4.89 3.77
CA PRO A 135 -2.99 -4.41 3.19
C PRO A 135 -2.44 -3.19 3.93
N ALA A 136 -1.11 -3.08 3.98
CA ALA A 136 -0.44 -1.81 4.19
C ALA A 136 -0.43 -1.07 2.84
N THR A 137 -1.13 0.05 2.77
CA THR A 137 -1.37 0.77 1.50
C THR A 137 -0.65 2.11 1.46
N ILE A 138 0.06 2.36 0.36
CA ILE A 138 0.63 3.67 0.02
C ILE A 138 0.00 4.11 -1.30
N SER A 139 -0.37 5.39 -1.41
CA SER A 139 -0.89 5.90 -2.69
C SER A 139 -0.76 7.40 -2.86
N TRP A 140 -0.46 7.82 -4.09
CA TRP A 140 -0.21 9.21 -4.50
C TRP A 140 -0.76 9.49 -5.91
N ASP A 141 -0.89 10.76 -6.27
CA ASP A 141 -1.32 11.14 -7.62
C ASP A 141 -0.23 10.76 -8.64
N ALA A 142 -0.62 10.06 -9.70
CA ALA A 142 0.29 9.44 -10.66
C ALA A 142 1.13 10.48 -11.41
N ASP A 143 2.45 10.29 -11.41
CA ASP A 143 3.40 11.23 -12.00
C ASP A 143 4.53 10.47 -12.73
N ALA A 144 4.61 10.67 -14.04
CA ALA A 144 5.57 10.05 -14.95
C ALA A 144 6.95 10.72 -14.95
N SER A 145 7.12 11.84 -14.24
CA SER A 145 8.41 12.56 -14.15
C SER A 145 9.39 11.94 -13.14
N TYR A 146 8.97 10.90 -12.42
CA TYR A 146 9.79 10.17 -11.46
C TYR A 146 9.83 8.67 -11.73
N THR A 147 10.96 8.05 -11.42
CA THR A 147 11.07 6.61 -11.18
C THR A 147 10.88 6.36 -9.69
N TYR A 148 10.05 5.38 -9.35
CA TYR A 148 9.76 4.99 -7.97
C TYR A 148 10.52 3.73 -7.59
N TYR A 149 10.97 3.66 -6.34
CA TYR A 149 11.75 2.54 -5.78
C TYR A 149 11.07 2.08 -4.51
N LEU A 150 10.50 0.88 -4.55
CA LEU A 150 9.84 0.22 -3.43
C LEU A 150 10.84 -0.69 -2.71
N THR A 151 10.91 -0.58 -1.38
CA THR A 151 11.62 -1.51 -0.50
C THR A 151 10.65 -2.05 0.54
N ILE A 152 10.61 -3.37 0.71
CA ILE A 152 9.86 -4.06 1.77
C ILE A 152 10.88 -4.84 2.57
N SER A 153 10.98 -4.59 3.87
CA SER A 153 11.93 -5.30 4.74
C SER A 153 11.31 -5.56 6.10
N GLU A 154 11.61 -6.72 6.67
CA GLU A 154 11.39 -6.97 8.10
C GLU A 154 12.28 -6.02 8.92
N ASP A 155 11.77 -5.57 10.08
CA ASP A 155 12.47 -4.68 11.03
C ASP A 155 13.72 -5.29 11.67
#